data_AF-A0A166WUJ0-F1
#
_entry.id   AF-A0A166WUJ0-F1
#
_cell.length_a   1.000
_cell.length_b   1.000
_cell.length_c   1.000
_cell.angle_alpha   90.00
_cell.angle_beta   90.00
_cell.angle_gamma   90.00
#
_symmetry.space_group_name_H-M   'P 1'
#
loop_
_entity.id
_entity.type
_entity.pdbx_description
1 polymer ?
#
loop_
_entity_poly.entity_id
_entity_poly.type
_entity_poly.pdbx_seq_one_letter_code
_entity_poly.pdbx_strand_id
1 'polypeptide(L)'
;MAELALLAATFAGFVPHVTTLAVSAFHKVGFDMDTTGRRRQARWMEEQTRAKYNALGESVNIAIWNMHLEEAHHFEKILDSGLVRMGQGGGFRIVVFKGAGWIQNKGHRGDENWCCSGNQTQDNNVINYQSC
;
A
#
# COMPACT_ATOMS: atom_id res chain seq x y z
N MET A 1 14.55 -44.43 -39.12
CA MET A 1 14.04 -43.05 -38.93
C MET A 1 13.03 -42.96 -37.77
N ALA A 2 13.18 -43.75 -36.69
CA ALA A 2 12.22 -43.80 -35.57
C ALA A 2 12.77 -43.27 -34.23
N GLU A 3 14.09 -43.14 -34.08
CA GLU A 3 14.72 -42.71 -32.82
C GLU A 3 14.75 -41.18 -32.63
N LEU A 4 14.73 -40.40 -33.72
CA LEU A 4 14.68 -38.93 -33.68
C LEU A 4 13.31 -38.38 -33.26
N ALA A 5 12.24 -39.18 -33.36
CA ALA A 5 10.89 -38.76 -33.00
C ALA A 5 10.60 -38.90 -31.50
N LEU A 6 11.30 -39.80 -30.80
CA LEU A 6 11.06 -40.06 -29.37
C LEU A 6 11.71 -39.01 -28.45
N LEU A 7 12.81 -38.37 -28.89
CA LEU A 7 13.49 -37.31 -28.14
C LEU A 7 12.74 -35.96 -28.22
N ALA A 8 11.99 -35.72 -29.31
CA ALA A 8 11.20 -34.50 -29.49
C ALA A 8 9.91 -34.51 -28.65
N ALA A 9 9.34 -35.70 -28.40
CA ALA A 9 8.13 -35.86 -27.60
C ALA A 9 8.37 -35.68 -26.09
N THR A 10 9.57 -35.95 -25.58
CA THR A 10 9.92 -35.76 -24.16
C THR A 10 10.26 -34.32 -23.82
N PHE A 11 10.71 -33.49 -24.79
CA PHE A 11 10.96 -32.06 -24.56
C PHE A 11 9.70 -31.21 -24.50
N ALA A 12 8.65 -31.55 -25.27
CA ALA A 12 7.39 -30.81 -25.25
C ALA A 12 6.63 -30.94 -23.92
N GLY A 13 6.89 -32.01 -23.15
CA GLY A 13 6.26 -32.25 -21.84
C GLY A 13 6.92 -31.52 -20.67
N PHE A 14 8.17 -31.04 -20.81
CA PHE A 14 8.92 -30.41 -19.71
C PHE A 14 8.90 -28.87 -19.74
N VAL A 15 8.56 -28.27 -20.88
CA VAL A 15 8.63 -26.81 -21.09
C VAL A 15 7.42 -26.01 -20.55
N PRO A 16 6.19 -26.52 -20.36
CA PRO A 16 5.10 -25.67 -19.86
C PRO A 16 5.20 -25.39 -18.35
N HIS A 17 6.00 -26.16 -17.59
CA HIS A 17 6.14 -26.00 -16.13
C HIS A 17 7.26 -25.04 -15.71
N VAL A 18 8.35 -24.94 -16.47
CA VAL A 18 9.43 -23.99 -16.14
C VAL A 18 9.01 -22.55 -16.46
N THR A 19 8.25 -22.34 -17.52
CA THR A 19 7.67 -21.03 -17.86
C THR A 19 6.63 -20.59 -16.84
N THR A 20 5.76 -21.48 -16.33
CA THR A 20 4.82 -21.12 -15.25
C THR A 20 5.50 -20.86 -13.91
N LEU A 21 6.55 -21.60 -13.56
CA LEU A 21 7.34 -21.36 -12.33
C LEU A 21 8.14 -20.05 -12.39
N ALA A 22 8.81 -19.78 -13.51
CA ALA A 22 9.56 -18.53 -13.69
C ALA A 22 8.62 -17.31 -13.75
N VAL A 23 7.53 -17.39 -14.54
CA VAL A 23 6.55 -16.29 -14.65
C VAL A 23 5.86 -16.03 -13.30
N SER A 24 5.52 -17.07 -12.54
CA SER A 24 4.93 -16.89 -11.19
C SER A 24 5.93 -16.32 -10.18
N ALA A 25 7.20 -16.73 -10.22
CA ALA A 25 8.24 -16.18 -9.35
C ALA A 25 8.57 -14.72 -9.69
N PHE A 26 8.73 -14.36 -10.96
CA PHE A 26 9.00 -12.96 -11.36
C PHE A 26 7.79 -12.06 -11.13
N HIS A 27 6.56 -12.54 -11.34
CA HIS A 27 5.36 -11.78 -10.95
C HIS A 27 5.29 -11.59 -9.44
N LYS A 28 5.60 -12.62 -8.64
CA LYS A 28 5.65 -12.49 -7.18
C LYS A 28 6.71 -11.49 -6.74
N VAL A 29 7.93 -11.58 -7.27
CA VAL A 29 9.01 -10.63 -6.96
C VAL A 29 8.62 -9.21 -7.39
N GLY A 30 8.03 -9.04 -8.57
CA GLY A 30 7.54 -7.74 -9.02
C GLY A 30 6.43 -7.17 -8.13
N PHE A 31 5.49 -8.00 -7.70
CA PHE A 31 4.42 -7.62 -6.77
C PHE A 31 4.96 -7.24 -5.39
N ASP A 32 5.89 -8.02 -4.85
CA ASP A 32 6.54 -7.79 -3.55
C ASP A 32 7.40 -6.50 -3.58
N MET A 33 8.04 -6.22 -4.72
CA MET A 33 8.77 -4.97 -4.95
C MET A 33 7.85 -3.76 -5.06
N ASP A 34 6.68 -3.88 -5.71
CA ASP A 34 5.69 -2.80 -5.78
C ASP A 34 5.08 -2.50 -4.41
N THR A 35 4.69 -3.52 -3.64
CA THR A 35 4.19 -3.35 -2.27
C THR A 35 5.25 -2.75 -1.35
N THR A 36 6.51 -3.20 -1.44
CA THR A 36 7.61 -2.62 -0.67
C THR A 36 7.90 -1.17 -1.07
N GLY A 37 7.88 -0.87 -2.36
CA GLY A 37 8.06 0.49 -2.89
C GLY A 37 6.98 1.44 -2.38
N ARG A 38 5.71 1.03 -2.47
CA ARG A 38 4.57 1.77 -1.94
C ARG A 38 4.67 2.01 -0.44
N ARG A 39 5.03 1.00 0.34
CA ARG A 39 5.22 1.14 1.80
C ARG A 39 6.31 2.16 2.14
N ARG A 40 7.45 2.11 1.43
CA ARG A 40 8.55 3.08 1.61
C ARG A 40 8.11 4.50 1.25
N GLN A 41 7.39 4.65 0.14
CA GLN A 41 6.90 5.96 -0.28
C GLN A 41 5.89 6.54 0.71
N ALA A 42 4.95 5.73 1.22
CA ALA A 42 4.01 6.15 2.24
C ALA A 42 4.71 6.61 3.53
N ARG A 43 5.72 5.85 4.00
CA ARG A 43 6.54 6.25 5.16
C ARG A 43 7.33 7.53 4.92
N TRP A 44 7.98 7.66 3.77
CA TRP A 44 8.71 8.89 3.46
C TRP A 44 7.79 10.12 3.45
N MET A 45 6.58 10.02 2.89
CA MET A 45 5.60 11.11 2.91
C MET A 45 5.12 11.43 4.32
N GLU A 46 4.90 10.41 5.15
CA GLU A 46 4.55 10.57 6.56
C GLU A 46 5.65 11.32 7.31
N GLU A 47 6.91 10.92 7.18
CA GLU A 47 8.06 11.55 7.81
C GLU A 47 8.21 13.02 7.40
N GLN A 48 8.08 13.33 6.10
CA GLN A 48 8.13 14.71 5.60
C GLN A 48 6.99 15.56 6.15
N THR A 49 5.78 15.01 6.20
CA THR A 49 4.60 15.69 6.73
C THR A 49 4.76 15.95 8.22
N ARG A 50 5.18 14.95 8.99
CA ARG A 50 5.44 15.08 10.42
C ARG A 50 6.54 16.11 10.70
N ALA A 51 7.63 16.09 9.94
CA ALA A 51 8.70 17.06 10.08
C ALA A 51 8.22 18.51 9.84
N LYS A 52 7.37 18.72 8.83
CA LYS A 52 6.74 20.03 8.55
C LYS A 52 5.94 20.54 9.74
N TYR A 53 5.08 19.73 10.34
CA TYR A 53 4.24 20.16 11.48
C TYR A 53 5.02 20.26 12.80
N ASN A 54 6.00 19.39 13.01
CA ASN A 54 6.92 19.50 14.15
C ASN A 54 7.71 20.81 14.11
N ALA A 55 8.17 21.26 12.93
CA ALA A 55 8.87 22.53 12.77
C ALA A 55 7.97 23.74 13.11
N LEU A 56 6.65 23.59 13.03
CA LEU A 56 5.65 24.58 13.42
C LEU A 56 5.23 24.45 14.90
N GLY A 57 5.78 23.48 15.64
CA GLY A 57 5.40 23.22 17.03
C GLY A 57 4.01 22.59 17.18
N GLU A 58 3.48 21.97 16.12
CA GLU A 58 2.14 21.38 16.12
C GLU A 58 2.16 19.86 16.25
N SER A 59 1.52 19.34 17.29
CA SER A 59 1.15 17.91 17.40
C SER A 59 -0.07 17.63 16.52
N VAL A 60 0.03 16.65 15.62
CA VAL A 60 -1.01 16.33 14.63
C VAL A 60 -1.17 14.82 14.45
N ASN A 61 -2.36 14.40 14.04
CA ASN A 61 -2.62 13.07 13.50
C ASN A 61 -2.45 13.12 11.97
N ILE A 62 -1.85 12.07 11.39
CA ILE A 62 -1.61 11.95 9.95
C ILE A 62 -2.13 10.59 9.48
N ALA A 63 -3.07 10.62 8.54
CA ALA A 63 -3.62 9.46 7.86
C ALA A 63 -3.16 9.44 6.40
N ILE A 64 -2.47 8.38 5.98
CA ILE A 64 -2.12 8.15 4.57
C ILE A 64 -2.70 6.81 4.13
N TRP A 65 -3.39 6.75 2.99
CA TRP A 65 -3.95 5.49 2.47
C TRP A 65 -4.03 5.45 0.96
N ASN A 66 -4.12 4.24 0.42
CA ASN A 66 -4.27 3.98 -1.01
C ASN A 66 -5.68 4.38 -1.50
N MET A 67 -5.75 5.14 -2.59
CA MET A 67 -7.01 5.66 -3.14
C MET A 67 -7.90 4.63 -3.87
N HIS A 68 -7.37 3.47 -4.22
CA HIS A 68 -8.10 2.48 -5.04
C HIS A 68 -9.03 1.58 -4.19
N LEU A 69 -9.12 1.84 -2.89
CA LEU A 69 -9.92 1.08 -1.94
C LEU A 69 -11.16 1.88 -1.58
N GLU A 70 -12.32 1.23 -1.54
CA GLU A 70 -13.55 1.88 -1.07
C GLU A 70 -13.42 2.23 0.42
N GLU A 71 -13.41 3.51 0.73
CA GLU A 71 -13.16 4.04 2.07
C GLU A 71 -14.37 4.78 2.69
N ALA A 72 -14.43 4.77 4.01
CA ALA A 72 -15.24 5.68 4.81
C ALA A 72 -14.33 6.32 5.88
N HIS A 73 -14.52 7.61 6.16
CA HIS A 73 -13.69 8.31 7.13
C HIS A 73 -14.39 9.52 7.75
N HIS A 74 -13.89 9.92 8.91
CA HIS A 74 -14.28 11.14 9.60
C HIS A 74 -13.07 11.72 10.35
N PHE A 75 -12.83 13.02 10.23
CA PHE A 75 -11.76 13.72 10.92
C PHE A 75 -12.31 15.06 11.45
N GLU A 76 -12.14 15.35 12.73
CA GLU A 76 -12.75 16.53 13.37
C GLU A 76 -12.25 17.87 12.81
N LYS A 77 -10.92 18.05 12.73
CA LYS A 77 -10.31 19.30 12.28
C LYS A 77 -9.19 19.06 11.29
N ILE A 78 -9.55 18.95 10.01
CA ILE A 78 -8.59 18.80 8.92
C ILE A 78 -7.77 20.10 8.77
N LEU A 79 -6.45 19.97 8.85
CA LEU A 79 -5.48 21.05 8.66
C LEU A 79 -4.95 21.07 7.22
N ASP A 80 -4.71 19.90 6.65
CA ASP A 80 -4.21 19.73 5.28
C ASP A 80 -4.73 18.40 4.71
N SER A 81 -4.94 18.36 3.40
CA SER A 81 -5.34 17.16 2.69
C SER A 81 -4.82 17.21 1.26
N GLY A 82 -4.29 16.08 0.79
CA GLY A 82 -3.66 16.02 -0.52
C GLY A 82 -3.76 14.65 -1.19
N LEU A 83 -3.49 14.64 -2.49
CA LEU A 83 -3.44 13.43 -3.32
C LEU A 83 -2.07 13.35 -3.99
N VAL A 84 -1.38 12.24 -3.79
CA VAL A 84 -0.09 11.94 -4.43
C VAL A 84 -0.30 10.83 -5.43
N ARG A 85 -0.27 11.17 -6.72
CA ARG A 85 -0.44 10.21 -7.83
C ARG A 85 0.85 9.41 -8.02
N MET A 86 0.71 8.10 -8.23
CA MET A 86 1.84 7.17 -8.42
C MET A 86 1.92 6.55 -9.82
N GLY A 87 1.02 6.90 -10.74
CA GLY A 87 1.01 6.36 -12.10
C GLY A 87 -0.36 5.83 -12.49
N GLN A 88 -0.42 4.72 -13.23
CA GLN A 88 -1.64 4.16 -13.86
C GLN A 88 -2.77 3.82 -12.88
N GLY A 89 -3.50 4.84 -12.42
CA GLY A 89 -4.68 4.71 -11.55
C GLY A 89 -4.40 4.57 -10.05
N GLY A 90 -3.12 4.54 -9.64
CA GLY A 90 -2.71 4.43 -8.24
C GLY A 90 -2.32 5.76 -7.61
N GLY A 91 -2.54 5.91 -6.30
CA GLY A 91 -2.09 7.07 -5.54
C GLY A 91 -2.43 6.96 -4.06
N PHE A 92 -1.82 7.84 -3.28
CA PHE A 92 -2.07 7.99 -1.86
C PHE A 92 -2.90 9.24 -1.59
N ARG A 93 -3.90 9.13 -0.70
CA ARG A 93 -4.49 10.28 -0.04
C ARG A 93 -3.78 10.50 1.28
N ILE A 94 -3.49 11.75 1.59
CA ILE A 94 -2.89 12.19 2.86
C ILE A 94 -3.88 13.15 3.50
N VAL A 95 -4.14 12.97 4.79
CA VAL A 95 -4.92 13.90 5.61
C VAL A 95 -4.19 14.16 6.90
N VAL A 96 -3.97 15.44 7.20
CA VAL A 96 -3.42 15.92 8.48
C VAL A 96 -4.53 16.61 9.23
N PHE A 97 -4.72 16.25 10.49
CA PHE A 97 -5.83 16.74 11.28
C PHE A 97 -5.50 16.81 12.78
N LYS A 98 -6.33 17.55 13.50
CA LYS A 98 -6.35 17.63 14.97
C LYS A 98 -7.67 17.08 15.49
N GLY A 99 -7.63 16.61 16.73
CA GLY A 99 -8.77 15.98 17.39
C GLY A 99 -8.93 14.50 17.03
N ALA A 100 -10.10 13.97 17.34
CA ALA A 100 -10.43 12.57 17.06
C ALA A 100 -10.74 12.35 15.57
N GLY A 101 -10.74 11.09 15.18
CA GLY A 101 -11.12 10.68 13.83
C GLY A 101 -11.09 9.18 13.64
N TRP A 102 -11.54 8.72 12.49
CA TRP A 102 -11.44 7.33 12.09
C TRP A 102 -11.36 7.21 10.57
N ILE A 103 -10.74 6.12 10.12
CA ILE A 103 -10.74 5.69 8.73
C ILE A 103 -11.00 4.19 8.67
N GLN A 104 -11.86 3.79 7.73
CA GLN A 104 -12.24 2.42 7.47
C GLN A 104 -12.12 2.10 5.98
N ASN A 105 -11.55 0.94 5.66
CA ASN A 105 -11.55 0.38 4.30
C ASN A 105 -12.48 -0.83 4.23
N LYS A 106 -13.23 -0.94 3.13
CA LYS A 106 -14.05 -2.13 2.86
C LYS A 106 -13.22 -3.21 2.18
N GLY A 107 -13.15 -4.39 2.80
CA GLY A 107 -12.71 -5.63 2.15
C GLY A 107 -11.20 -5.86 1.97
N HIS A 108 -10.33 -4.85 2.09
CA HIS A 108 -8.88 -5.00 1.87
C HIS A 108 -8.07 -4.82 3.15
N ARG A 109 -7.43 -5.91 3.61
CA ARG A 109 -6.51 -5.98 4.76
C ARG A 109 -5.08 -5.69 4.31
N GLY A 110 -4.24 -5.19 5.22
CA GLY A 110 -2.78 -5.10 5.04
C GLY A 110 -2.19 -3.75 5.41
N ASP A 111 -1.09 -3.75 6.15
CA ASP A 111 -0.30 -2.55 6.50
C ASP A 111 0.20 -1.82 5.25
N GLU A 112 0.30 -2.51 4.11
CA GLU A 112 0.64 -1.91 2.82
C GLU A 112 -0.42 -0.92 2.28
N ASN A 113 -1.62 -0.89 2.86
CA ASN A 113 -2.73 -0.06 2.39
C ASN A 113 -2.84 1.31 3.08
N TRP A 114 -2.13 1.49 4.19
CA TRP A 114 -2.21 2.68 5.04
C TRP A 114 -0.89 2.93 5.76
N CYS A 115 -0.52 4.20 5.88
CA CYS A 115 0.52 4.67 6.77
C CYS A 115 -0.10 5.75 7.66
N CYS A 116 -0.54 5.32 8.84
CA CYS A 116 -1.27 6.15 9.78
C CYS A 116 -0.42 6.37 11.02
N SER A 117 -0.49 7.56 11.60
CA SER A 117 0.41 7.97 12.66
C SER A 117 -0.17 9.10 13.51
N GLY A 118 0.29 9.20 14.76
CA GLY A 118 -0.35 10.01 15.80
C GLY A 118 -0.88 9.14 16.94
N ASN A 119 -1.82 9.67 17.73
CA ASN A 119 -2.42 8.90 18.82
C ASN A 119 -3.55 8.03 18.26
N GLN A 120 -3.24 6.78 17.90
CA GLN A 120 -4.16 5.90 17.20
C GLN A 120 -4.20 4.48 17.75
N THR A 121 -5.33 3.80 17.50
CA THR A 121 -5.49 2.36 17.67
C THR A 121 -6.02 1.75 16.37
N GLN A 122 -5.66 0.50 16.10
CA GLN A 122 -6.13 -0.24 14.94
C GLN A 122 -6.95 -1.45 15.39
N ASP A 123 -8.16 -1.57 14.87
CA ASP A 123 -9.01 -2.76 15.01
C ASP A 123 -9.48 -3.19 13.62
N ASN A 124 -9.01 -4.34 13.16
CA ASN A 124 -9.28 -4.87 11.83
C ASN A 124 -8.96 -3.85 10.71
N ASN A 125 -10.00 -3.43 9.98
CA ASN A 125 -9.92 -2.47 8.88
C ASN A 125 -10.34 -1.06 9.33
N VAL A 126 -10.25 -0.76 10.63
CA VAL A 126 -10.58 0.56 11.16
C VAL A 126 -9.38 1.07 11.96
N ILE A 127 -8.95 2.29 11.64
CA ILE A 127 -7.98 3.03 12.43
C ILE A 127 -8.74 4.15 13.12
N ASN A 128 -8.68 4.17 14.44
CA ASN A 128 -9.28 5.20 15.28
C ASN A 128 -8.18 6.11 15.81
N TYR A 129 -8.44 7.41 15.81
CA TYR A 129 -7.53 8.43 16.30
C TYR A 129 -8.15 9.12 17.51
N GLN A 130 -7.32 9.29 18.53
CA GLN A 130 -7.61 10.07 19.71
C GLN A 130 -7.09 11.50 19.51
N SER A 131 -7.57 12.43 20.35
CA SER A 131 -7.04 13.80 20.36
C SER A 131 -5.55 13.79 20.70
N CYS A 132 -4.79 14.54 19.90
CA CYS A 132 -3.37 14.83 20.09
C CYS A 132 -3.14 16.23 20.68
#